data_AF-A0A954K1H0-F1
#
_entry.id   AF-A0A954K1H0-F1
#
_cell.length_a   1.000
_cell.length_b   1.000
_cell.length_c   1.000
_cell.angle_alpha   90.00
_cell.angle_beta   90.00
_cell.angle_gamma   90.00
#
_symmetry.space_group_name_H-M   'P 1'
#
loop_
_entity.id
_entity.type
_entity.pdbx_description
1 polymer ?
#
loop_
_entity_poly.entity_id
_entity_poly.type
_entity_poly.pdbx_seq_one_letter_code
_entity_poly.pdbx_strand_id
1 'polypeptide(L)'
;MSRGDSNSAAADAGAASEASNAALSELPALISRAMAGDQFRLSQRLRSIKQAQKSKKPFDKSLQRLRDELDKSLARREERQKLRPDITFDQSLPIHTELETIQRTIEANQVVIVCGETGSGKSTQLPKLLLSMGRGISG
;
A
#
# COMPACT_ATOMS: atom_id res chain seq x y z
N MET A 1 -30.64 53.35 -10.69
CA MET A 1 -30.98 52.34 -9.68
C MET A 1 -30.76 50.98 -10.34
N SER A 2 -29.62 50.28 -10.14
CA SER A 2 -29.32 49.31 -9.05
C SER A 2 -30.40 48.19 -9.04
N ARG A 3 -30.17 46.87 -9.12
CA ARG A 3 -29.09 45.90 -8.79
C ARG A 3 -29.37 44.67 -9.70
N GLY A 4 -28.44 43.91 -10.26
CA GLY A 4 -27.42 43.11 -9.58
C GLY A 4 -27.68 41.63 -9.88
N ASP A 5 -27.10 41.10 -10.97
CA ASP A 5 -27.10 39.66 -11.28
C ASP A 5 -25.73 39.08 -10.97
N SER A 6 -25.48 38.82 -9.68
CA SER A 6 -24.32 38.11 -9.18
C SER A 6 -24.74 36.71 -8.72
N ASN A 7 -24.92 35.78 -9.66
CA ASN A 7 -25.20 34.38 -9.30
C ASN A 7 -24.59 33.35 -10.26
N SER A 8 -23.32 33.49 -10.63
CA SER A 8 -22.58 32.45 -11.39
C SER A 8 -21.34 31.88 -10.67
N ALA A 9 -20.93 32.41 -9.51
CA ALA A 9 -19.69 32.01 -8.83
C ALA A 9 -19.84 30.82 -7.87
N ALA A 10 -21.06 30.40 -7.51
CA ALA A 10 -21.27 29.37 -6.48
C ALA A 10 -21.21 27.91 -7.00
N ALA A 11 -21.38 27.69 -8.31
CA ALA A 11 -21.39 26.35 -8.90
C ALA A 11 -19.98 25.76 -9.09
N ASP A 12 -18.97 26.60 -9.32
CA ASP A 12 -17.59 26.17 -9.60
C ASP A 12 -16.84 25.70 -8.33
N ALA A 13 -17.13 26.33 -7.18
CA ALA A 13 -16.54 25.94 -5.89
C ALA A 13 -17.02 24.57 -5.39
N GLY A 14 -18.24 24.14 -5.78
CA GLY A 14 -18.79 22.83 -5.44
C GLY A 14 -18.04 21.69 -6.12
N ALA A 15 -17.83 21.78 -7.44
CA ALA A 15 -17.16 20.75 -8.24
C ALA A 15 -15.67 20.57 -7.87
N ALA A 16 -14.95 21.66 -7.62
CA ALA A 16 -13.54 21.60 -7.20
C ALA A 16 -13.37 21.00 -5.79
N SER A 17 -14.32 21.24 -4.89
CA SER A 17 -14.36 20.64 -3.56
C SER A 17 -14.67 19.14 -3.61
N GLU A 18 -15.55 18.73 -4.53
CA GLU A 18 -15.96 17.33 -4.72
C GLU A 18 -14.85 16.49 -5.34
N ALA A 19 -14.20 17.00 -6.40
CA ALA A 19 -13.03 16.36 -7.01
C ALA A 19 -11.87 16.23 -6.02
N SER A 20 -11.64 17.26 -5.18
CA SER A 20 -10.61 17.21 -4.14
C SER A 20 -10.94 16.21 -3.03
N ASN A 21 -12.22 16.11 -2.66
CA ASN A 21 -12.70 15.12 -1.69
C ASN A 21 -12.55 13.69 -2.20
N ALA A 22 -12.95 13.44 -3.45
CA ALA A 22 -12.79 12.15 -4.12
C ALA A 22 -11.31 11.74 -4.15
N ALA A 23 -10.43 12.65 -4.57
CA ALA A 23 -8.99 12.41 -4.62
C ALA A 23 -8.38 12.10 -3.23
N LEU A 24 -8.87 12.70 -2.14
CA LEU A 24 -8.40 12.42 -0.78
C LEU A 24 -8.93 11.09 -0.21
N SER A 25 -10.04 10.58 -0.75
CA SER A 25 -10.66 9.34 -0.30
C SER A 25 -9.92 8.09 -0.77
N GLU A 26 -9.21 8.16 -1.91
CA GLU A 26 -8.47 7.04 -2.50
C GLU A 26 -7.05 6.87 -1.93
N LEU A 27 -6.45 7.96 -1.42
CA LEU A 27 -5.08 7.95 -0.88
C LEU A 27 -4.83 6.91 0.22
N PRO A 28 -5.73 6.63 1.18
CA PRO A 28 -5.53 5.56 2.14
C PRO A 28 -5.28 4.18 1.50
N ALA A 29 -6.02 3.86 0.44
CA ALA A 29 -5.90 2.59 -0.26
C ALA A 29 -4.61 2.50 -1.09
N LEU A 30 -4.13 3.63 -1.62
CA LEU A 30 -2.83 3.68 -2.29
C LEU A 30 -1.66 3.64 -1.29
N ILE A 31 -1.80 4.28 -0.12
CA ILE A 31 -0.78 4.26 0.94
C ILE A 31 -0.59 2.84 1.48
N SER A 32 -1.65 2.03 1.63
CA SER A 32 -1.49 0.62 2.04
C SER A 32 -0.74 -0.22 1.00
N ARG A 33 -0.66 0.26 -0.24
CA ARG A 33 0.12 -0.35 -1.32
C ARG A 33 1.55 0.20 -1.43
N ALA A 34 1.92 1.28 -0.75
CA ALA A 34 3.30 1.77 -0.71
C ALA A 34 4.25 0.85 0.09
N MET A 35 5.55 1.16 0.08
CA MET A 35 6.56 0.48 0.90
C MET A 35 6.18 0.56 2.38
N ALA A 36 6.32 -0.55 3.12
CA ALA A 36 5.91 -0.69 4.52
C ALA A 36 6.52 0.42 5.42
N GLY A 37 7.80 0.75 5.21
CA GLY A 37 8.49 1.82 5.94
C GLY A 37 7.96 3.23 5.66
N ASP A 38 7.29 3.46 4.52
CA ASP A 38 6.71 4.76 4.17
C ASP A 38 5.24 4.89 4.63
N GLN A 39 4.51 3.78 4.79
CA GLN A 39 3.06 3.80 5.02
C GLN A 39 2.66 4.64 6.24
N PHE A 40 3.40 4.52 7.35
CA PHE A 40 3.12 5.27 8.57
C PHE A 40 3.26 6.78 8.35
N ARG A 41 4.39 7.22 7.78
CA ARG A 41 4.68 8.64 7.50
C ARG A 41 3.64 9.23 6.55
N LEU A 42 3.34 8.53 5.46
CA LEU A 42 2.34 8.96 4.47
C LEU A 42 0.94 9.04 5.08
N SER A 43 0.56 8.07 5.92
CA SER A 43 -0.73 8.07 6.64
C SER A 43 -0.84 9.21 7.65
N GLN A 44 0.24 9.55 8.35
CA GLN A 44 0.26 10.68 9.28
C GLN A 44 0.12 12.01 8.54
N ARG A 45 0.78 12.15 7.38
CA ARG A 45 0.68 13.34 6.53
C ARG A 45 -0.70 13.49 5.88
N LEU A 46 -1.32 12.39 5.46
CA LEU A 46 -2.70 12.43 4.98
C LEU A 46 -3.66 12.91 6.08
N ARG A 47 -3.45 12.48 7.33
CA ARG A 47 -4.26 12.96 8.48
C ARG A 47 -4.13 14.46 8.68
N SER A 48 -2.93 15.04 8.59
CA SER A 48 -2.75 16.49 8.73
C SER A 48 -3.38 17.28 7.58
N ILE A 49 -3.35 16.75 6.35
CA ILE A 49 -4.03 17.34 5.18
C ILE A 49 -5.55 17.32 5.38
N LYS A 50 -6.14 16.19 5.80
CA LYS A 50 -7.58 16.10 6.11
C LYS A 50 -7.99 17.10 7.21
N GLN A 51 -7.13 17.34 8.20
CA GLN A 51 -7.38 18.34 9.23
C GLN A 51 -7.30 19.78 8.68
N ALA A 52 -6.31 20.08 7.84
CA ALA A 52 -6.18 21.38 7.20
C ALA A 52 -7.38 21.70 6.29
N GLN A 53 -7.87 20.69 5.57
CA GLN A 53 -9.08 20.78 4.76
C GLN A 53 -10.31 21.12 5.62
N LYS A 54 -10.52 20.42 6.74
CA LYS A 54 -11.63 20.70 7.67
C LYS A 54 -11.56 22.14 8.23
N SER A 55 -10.35 22.64 8.46
CA SER A 55 -10.10 24.01 8.92
C SER A 55 -10.03 25.06 7.79
N LYS A 56 -10.36 24.69 6.53
CA LYS A 56 -10.30 25.55 5.33
C LYS A 56 -8.95 26.25 5.13
N LYS A 57 -7.85 25.62 5.58
CA LYS A 57 -6.48 26.12 5.39
C LYS A 57 -5.94 25.62 4.05
N PRO A 58 -5.03 26.35 3.38
CA PRO A 58 -4.41 25.89 2.14
C PRO A 58 -3.59 24.61 2.38
N PHE A 59 -3.85 23.57 1.59
CA PHE A 59 -3.17 22.27 1.69
C PHE A 59 -2.63 21.74 0.35
N ASP A 60 -2.70 22.53 -0.73
CA ASP A 60 -2.33 22.08 -2.08
C ASP A 60 -0.88 21.62 -2.17
N LYS A 61 0.04 22.39 -1.57
CA LYS A 61 1.48 22.06 -1.57
C LYS A 61 1.81 20.82 -0.72
N SER A 62 1.11 20.63 0.40
CA SER A 62 1.32 19.44 1.24
C SER A 62 0.74 18.19 0.59
N LEU A 63 -0.39 18.32 -0.10
CA LEU A 63 -1.02 17.29 -0.90
C LEU A 63 -0.17 16.89 -2.11
N GLN A 64 0.37 17.85 -2.86
CA GLN A 64 1.25 17.54 -3.99
C GLN A 64 2.48 16.76 -3.53
N ARG A 65 3.15 17.22 -2.47
CA ARG A 65 4.30 16.50 -1.90
C ARG A 65 3.94 15.10 -1.39
N LEU A 66 2.74 14.90 -0.83
CA LEU A 66 2.28 13.58 -0.41
C LEU A 66 2.14 12.65 -1.63
N ARG A 67 1.56 13.14 -2.74
CA ARG A 67 1.44 12.39 -3.99
C ARG A 67 2.81 12.02 -4.55
N ASP A 68 3.73 12.98 -4.65
CA ASP A 68 5.07 12.74 -5.17
C ASP A 68 5.83 11.69 -4.33
N GLU A 69 5.70 11.72 -2.99
CA GLU A 69 6.30 10.73 -2.10
C GLU A 69 5.64 9.36 -2.22
N LEU A 70 4.32 9.32 -2.39
CA LEU A 70 3.55 8.10 -2.59
C LEU A 70 3.93 7.43 -3.92
N ASP A 71 3.99 8.19 -5.01
CA ASP A 71 4.35 7.68 -6.34
C ASP A 71 5.76 7.09 -6.35
N LYS A 72 6.72 7.76 -5.70
CA LYS A 72 8.08 7.22 -5.52
C LYS A 72 8.08 5.91 -4.74
N SER A 73 7.26 5.80 -3.70
CA SER A 73 7.17 4.59 -2.88
C SER A 73 6.52 3.43 -3.65
N LEU A 74 5.48 3.72 -4.43
CA LEU A 74 4.82 2.74 -5.31
C LEU A 74 5.77 2.27 -6.42
N ALA A 75 6.45 3.18 -7.10
CA ALA A 75 7.44 2.85 -8.14
C ALA A 75 8.55 1.95 -7.59
N ARG A 76 9.06 2.22 -6.38
CA ARG A 76 10.04 1.36 -5.71
C ARG A 76 9.50 -0.03 -5.42
N ARG A 77 8.23 -0.15 -5.00
CA ARG A 77 7.58 -1.44 -4.77
C ARG A 77 7.45 -2.21 -6.09
N GLU A 78 7.02 -1.55 -7.16
CA GLU A 78 6.89 -2.16 -8.48
C GLU A 78 8.24 -2.63 -9.03
N GLU A 79 9.30 -1.84 -8.87
CA GLU A 79 10.66 -2.22 -9.24
C GLU A 79 11.10 -3.49 -8.49
N ARG A 80 10.89 -3.56 -7.17
CA ARG A 80 11.19 -4.77 -6.38
C ARG A 80 10.36 -5.97 -6.82
N GLN A 81 9.11 -5.76 -7.19
CA GLN A 81 8.24 -6.81 -7.69
C GLN A 81 8.74 -7.37 -9.04
N LYS A 82 9.24 -6.50 -9.94
CA LYS A 82 9.85 -6.91 -11.22
C LYS A 82 11.16 -7.66 -11.06
N LEU A 83 11.94 -7.34 -10.03
CA LEU A 83 13.20 -8.01 -9.70
C LEU A 83 13.02 -9.34 -8.94
N ARG A 84 11.77 -9.75 -8.68
CA ARG A 84 11.51 -11.02 -7.99
C ARG A 84 11.96 -12.19 -8.87
N PRO A 85 12.83 -13.08 -8.36
CA PRO A 85 13.21 -14.29 -9.08
C PRO A 85 11.99 -15.18 -9.37
N ASP A 86 12.04 -15.94 -10.45
CA ASP A 86 11.05 -16.98 -10.70
C ASP A 86 11.11 -18.03 -9.60
N ILE A 87 9.96 -18.29 -8.98
CA ILE A 87 9.86 -19.17 -7.82
C ILE A 87 9.45 -20.55 -8.31
N THR A 88 10.43 -21.46 -8.31
CA THR A 88 10.20 -22.88 -8.56
C THR A 88 10.39 -23.67 -7.28
N PHE A 89 9.39 -24.50 -6.98
CA PHE A 89 9.40 -25.40 -5.83
C PHE A 89 9.95 -26.77 -6.24
N ASP A 90 10.72 -27.36 -5.34
CA ASP A 90 11.25 -28.71 -5.54
C ASP A 90 10.23 -29.72 -5.03
N GLN A 91 9.65 -30.48 -5.95
CA GLN A 91 8.61 -31.46 -5.65
C GLN A 91 9.15 -32.72 -4.95
N SER A 92 10.47 -32.93 -4.93
CA SER A 92 11.09 -34.08 -4.28
C SER A 92 11.28 -33.90 -2.77
N LEU A 93 11.15 -32.67 -2.26
CA LEU A 93 11.39 -32.38 -0.85
C LEU A 93 10.14 -32.63 -0.01
N PRO A 94 10.27 -33.21 1.20
CA PRO A 94 9.13 -33.50 2.07
C PRO A 94 8.23 -32.30 2.39
N ILE A 95 8.81 -31.09 2.47
CA ILE A 95 8.03 -29.87 2.72
C ILE A 95 7.05 -29.51 1.59
N HIS A 96 7.26 -30.03 0.38
CA HIS A 96 6.43 -29.69 -0.77
C HIS A 96 4.96 -30.06 -0.56
N THR A 97 4.69 -31.22 0.04
CA THR A 97 3.31 -31.69 0.30
C THR A 97 2.58 -30.81 1.30
N GLU A 98 3.31 -30.07 2.14
CA GLU A 98 2.76 -29.21 3.19
C GLU A 98 2.68 -27.73 2.79
N LEU A 99 3.11 -27.33 1.59
CA LEU A 99 3.20 -25.92 1.19
C LEU A 99 1.86 -25.19 1.30
N GLU A 100 0.77 -25.81 0.85
CA GLU A 100 -0.57 -25.23 0.96
C GLU A 100 -1.02 -25.07 2.42
N THR A 101 -0.77 -26.08 3.26
CA THR A 101 -1.08 -26.06 4.69
C THR A 101 -0.31 -24.94 5.38
N ILE A 102 0.99 -24.83 5.09
CA ILE A 102 1.87 -23.79 5.63
C ILE A 102 1.39 -22.42 5.16
N GLN A 103 1.04 -22.25 3.89
CA GLN A 103 0.51 -20.99 3.35
C GLN A 103 -0.74 -20.54 4.11
N ARG A 104 -1.75 -21.40 4.24
CA ARG A 104 -2.98 -21.08 4.98
C ARG A 104 -2.69 -20.75 6.44
N THR A 105 -1.75 -21.46 7.06
CA THR A 105 -1.34 -21.21 8.44
C THR A 105 -0.70 -19.84 8.60
N ILE A 106 0.16 -19.43 7.66
CA ILE A 106 0.78 -18.10 7.64
C ILE A 106 -0.24 -16.98 7.40
N GLU A 107 -1.25 -17.22 6.56
CA GLU A 107 -2.32 -16.25 6.32
C GLU A 107 -3.20 -16.03 7.56
N ALA A 108 -3.46 -17.09 8.32
CA ALA A 108 -4.30 -17.06 9.51
C ALA A 108 -3.56 -16.61 10.79
N ASN A 109 -2.23 -16.78 10.86
CA ASN A 109 -1.46 -16.57 12.09
C ASN A 109 -0.30 -15.60 11.89
N GLN A 110 -0.18 -14.64 12.82
CA GLN A 110 0.94 -13.68 12.82
C GLN A 110 2.30 -14.36 13.03
N VAL A 111 2.34 -15.45 13.79
CA VAL A 111 3.55 -16.22 14.10
C VAL A 111 3.28 -17.69 13.83
N VAL A 112 4.15 -18.33 13.04
CA VAL A 112 4.08 -19.75 12.70
C VAL A 112 5.44 -20.37 12.99
N ILE A 113 5.44 -21.50 13.70
CA ILE A 113 6.63 -22.31 13.95
C ILE A 113 6.53 -23.55 13.08
N VAL A 114 7.48 -23.74 12.17
CA VAL A 114 7.55 -24.92 11.28
C VAL A 114 8.67 -25.83 11.74
N CYS A 115 8.31 -26.98 12.31
CA CYS A 115 9.24 -28.02 12.73
C CYS A 115 9.44 -29.05 11.62
N GLY A 116 10.63 -29.67 11.57
CA GLY A 116 10.87 -30.81 10.69
C GLY A 116 12.33 -31.26 10.75
N GLU A 117 12.61 -32.47 10.26
CA GLU A 117 13.97 -33.03 10.24
C GLU A 117 14.95 -32.26 9.35
N THR A 118 16.24 -32.46 9.59
CA THR A 118 17.30 -31.94 8.71
C THR A 118 17.13 -32.51 7.31
N GLY A 119 17.27 -31.68 6.27
CA GLY A 119 17.09 -32.11 4.88
C GLY A 119 15.66 -32.02 4.35
N SER A 120 14.66 -31.73 5.19
CA SER A 120 13.26 -31.64 4.74
C SER A 120 12.94 -30.46 3.79
N GLY A 121 13.91 -29.58 3.50
CA GLY A 121 13.74 -28.44 2.60
C GLY A 121 13.25 -27.12 3.23
N LYS A 122 13.10 -27.03 4.56
CA LYS A 122 12.58 -25.83 5.25
C LYS A 122 13.34 -24.55 4.90
N SER A 123 14.66 -24.54 5.09
CA SER A 123 15.50 -23.34 4.90
C SER A 123 15.58 -22.87 3.44
N THR A 124 15.22 -23.72 2.47
CA THR A 124 15.26 -23.39 1.04
C THR A 124 13.88 -23.10 0.47
N GLN A 125 12.84 -23.84 0.86
CA GLN A 125 11.49 -23.72 0.30
C GLN A 125 10.60 -22.71 1.04
N LEU A 126 10.78 -22.50 2.36
CA LEU A 126 9.99 -21.50 3.08
C LEU A 126 10.28 -20.07 2.60
N PRO A 127 11.54 -19.63 2.38
CA PRO A 127 11.79 -18.30 1.82
C PRO A 127 11.15 -18.10 0.45
N LYS A 128 11.15 -19.14 -0.41
CA LYS A 128 10.48 -19.14 -1.71
C LYS A 128 8.96 -18.98 -1.57
N LEU A 129 8.33 -19.75 -0.67
CA LEU A 129 6.90 -19.63 -0.40
C LEU A 129 6.52 -18.23 0.10
N LEU A 130 7.30 -17.67 1.02
CA LEU A 130 7.06 -16.32 1.53
C LEU A 130 7.16 -15.26 0.41
N LEU A 131 8.12 -15.40 -0.50
CA LEU A 131 8.27 -14.52 -1.66
C LEU A 131 7.12 -14.67 -2.68
N SER A 132 6.58 -15.88 -2.86
CA SER A 132 5.43 -16.10 -3.76
C SER A 132 4.16 -15.46 -3.20
N MET A 133 4.01 -15.48 -1.87
CA MET A 133 2.98 -14.75 -1.11
C MET A 133 3.21 -13.22 -1.08
N GLY A 134 4.25 -12.71 -1.74
CA GLY A 134 4.54 -11.28 -1.83
C GLY A 134 5.18 -10.68 -0.58
N ARG A 135 5.64 -11.50 0.37
CA ARG A 135 6.44 -11.04 1.53
C ARG A 135 7.82 -10.60 1.05
N GLY A 136 8.41 -9.62 1.74
CA GLY A 136 9.72 -9.04 1.38
C GLY A 136 9.69 -8.02 0.21
N ILE A 137 8.56 -7.88 -0.51
CA ILE A 137 8.44 -6.90 -1.60
C ILE A 137 8.36 -5.47 -1.04
N SER A 138 7.55 -5.27 0.00
CA SER A 138 7.29 -3.94 0.59
C SER A 138 8.28 -3.53 1.68
N GLY A 139 9.20 -4.39 2.10
CA GLY A 139 10.04 -4.20 3.28
C GLY A 139 10.36 -5.52 3.96
#